data_AF-U9VU62-F1
#
_entry.id   AF-U9VU62-F1
#
_cell.length_a   1.000
_cell.length_b   1.000
_cell.length_c   1.000
_cell.angle_alpha   90.00
_cell.angle_beta   90.00
_cell.angle_gamma   90.00
#
_symmetry.space_group_name_H-M   'P 1'
#
loop_
_entity.id
_entity.type
_entity.pdbx_description
1 polymer ?
#
loop_
_entity_poly.entity_id
_entity_poly.type
_entity_poly.pdbx_seq_one_letter_code
_entity_poly.pdbx_strand_id
1 'polypeptide(L)'
;MNDPYWLANGGNGDYTIGMIIDSADDVFESDEINNSNQGELIDRDTLVINGTTLADLVGTSANVVLEPQLAGNVFDFDYSISNIGGSSTGGNYTVSFYLSDNDLISPLDQFLGSTTLSNLAAGASTGLLRSQLTLPGVNDAYWLANGGNGDYTIGMIIDSANVVLESDETNNSNQGELIDRDTLAISGTTAADLVGTSANVVQEPLTAGATFDFDYILSNIGGAPTGQPIKVSFYLSSNTTISSSDYFLGDATIANFPANASTTTLSQQLSLPPAGDPFWSGDGTYTIGMIVDSDDVVAEVSESNNSNLGNLIDQDSVLITGTQKADLVSTVSDVIFEPQNAGNTFSFEFEINNLGGLASGAFDVSFYLSTNDIISSADQFLGTATLGSVTANGSTGLLTVDLTLPGINDPFWQGDGTYFVGMLIDPNNAVDESNETNNSNTGFLLDYDDVIINNTSQLGQRGSDDFLGTDAADFFQGLRGDDDILGFGGDDELRGGRGDDFVIGGTGSDIVNGNRGDDLLIGVDLDNALNVNGDQIDILIGGFGDDAFILGDTTQSYYNSTSSTDYAVIADYTAGEDVIMLHGSAGNYSLGTPSVGLPGTGIFQGNELIAVVQGDTSGLSLTGAAFEYI
;
A
#
# COMPACT_ATOMS: atom_id res chain seq x y z
N MET A 1 -61.11 -41.41 -47.95
CA MET A 1 -59.71 -41.29 -48.39
C MET A 1 -59.22 -39.83 -48.38
N ASN A 2 -60.03 -38.83 -48.77
CA ASN A 2 -59.70 -37.40 -48.56
C ASN A 2 -60.64 -36.73 -47.54
N ASP A 3 -61.07 -37.46 -46.52
CA ASP A 3 -61.88 -36.85 -45.46
C ASP A 3 -60.95 -36.00 -44.58
N PRO A 4 -61.27 -34.72 -44.31
CA PRO A 4 -60.51 -33.88 -43.39
C PRO A 4 -60.27 -34.52 -42.03
N TYR A 5 -61.19 -35.39 -41.59
CA TYR A 5 -61.07 -36.10 -40.32
C TYR A 5 -59.84 -37.02 -40.28
N TRP A 6 -59.61 -37.81 -41.34
CA TRP A 6 -58.46 -38.74 -41.39
C TRP A 6 -57.13 -38.00 -41.60
N LEU A 7 -57.16 -36.86 -42.30
CA LEU A 7 -56.00 -35.98 -42.49
C LEU A 7 -55.58 -35.27 -41.20
N ALA A 8 -56.49 -35.05 -40.25
CA ALA A 8 -56.20 -34.36 -38.99
C ALA A 8 -55.83 -35.31 -37.83
N ASN A 9 -56.04 -36.62 -37.98
CA ASN A 9 -55.96 -37.58 -36.87
C ASN A 9 -55.07 -38.80 -37.17
N GLY A 10 -53.97 -38.63 -37.93
CA GLY A 10 -52.93 -39.66 -38.12
C GLY A 10 -53.21 -40.76 -39.15
N GLY A 11 -54.35 -40.71 -39.84
CA GLY A 11 -54.63 -41.61 -40.95
C GLY A 11 -54.92 -43.08 -40.58
N ASN A 12 -53.93 -43.97 -40.69
CA ASN A 12 -54.11 -45.39 -40.34
C ASN A 12 -53.91 -45.58 -38.84
N GLY A 13 -54.64 -46.51 -38.24
CA GLY A 13 -54.46 -46.82 -36.83
C GLY A 13 -55.71 -47.35 -36.18
N ASP A 14 -55.61 -47.54 -34.86
CA ASP A 14 -56.70 -48.01 -34.02
C ASP A 14 -57.55 -46.83 -33.58
N TYR A 15 -58.76 -46.74 -34.12
CA TYR A 15 -59.74 -45.74 -33.73
C TYR A 15 -60.77 -46.35 -32.81
N THR A 16 -61.18 -45.59 -31.80
CA THR A 16 -62.29 -45.99 -30.94
C THR A 16 -63.59 -45.49 -31.56
N ILE A 17 -64.50 -46.39 -31.92
CA ILE A 17 -65.88 -46.03 -32.24
C ILE A 17 -66.77 -46.34 -31.03
N GLY A 18 -67.61 -45.39 -30.63
CA GLY A 18 -68.51 -45.55 -29.49
C GLY A 18 -69.91 -45.03 -29.81
N MET A 19 -70.88 -45.44 -28.98
CA MET A 19 -72.25 -44.95 -29.03
C MET A 19 -72.52 -44.03 -27.83
N ILE A 20 -73.21 -42.92 -28.06
CA ILE A 20 -73.77 -42.07 -27.00
C ILE A 20 -75.29 -42.27 -27.05
N ILE A 21 -75.88 -42.73 -25.95
CA ILE A 21 -77.33 -42.87 -25.80
C ILE A 21 -77.87 -41.54 -25.27
N ASP A 22 -79.06 -41.15 -25.73
CA ASP A 22 -79.67 -39.85 -25.43
C ASP A 22 -78.73 -38.64 -25.63
N SER A 23 -78.04 -38.58 -26.77
CA SER A 23 -77.06 -37.51 -27.06
C SER A 23 -77.63 -36.09 -27.08
N ALA A 24 -78.97 -35.94 -27.00
CA ALA A 24 -79.67 -34.67 -26.96
C ALA A 24 -80.14 -34.29 -25.54
N ASP A 25 -79.95 -35.18 -24.55
CA ASP A 25 -80.36 -34.99 -23.15
C ASP A 25 -81.88 -34.76 -23.00
N ASP A 26 -82.67 -35.49 -23.81
CA ASP A 26 -84.12 -35.30 -23.95
C ASP A 26 -84.92 -36.18 -22.95
N VAL A 27 -84.29 -37.15 -22.29
CA VAL A 27 -84.88 -38.05 -21.30
C VAL A 27 -84.13 -37.94 -19.98
N PHE A 28 -84.82 -37.56 -18.90
CA PHE A 28 -84.20 -37.50 -17.58
C PHE A 28 -83.95 -38.90 -17.02
N GLU A 29 -82.70 -39.23 -16.77
CA GLU A 29 -82.26 -40.52 -16.27
C GLU A 29 -81.66 -40.41 -14.86
N SER A 30 -81.61 -41.54 -14.13
CA SER A 30 -81.11 -41.53 -12.75
C SER A 30 -79.59 -41.40 -12.64
N ASP A 31 -78.86 -41.61 -13.74
CA ASP A 31 -77.40 -41.53 -13.83
C ASP A 31 -77.00 -41.06 -15.23
N GLU A 32 -76.89 -39.74 -15.41
CA GLU A 32 -76.64 -39.11 -16.72
C GLU A 32 -75.20 -39.33 -17.25
N ILE A 33 -74.32 -39.96 -16.47
CA ILE A 33 -72.89 -40.05 -16.81
C ILE A 33 -72.61 -41.33 -17.62
N ASN A 34 -73.47 -42.35 -17.51
CA ASN A 34 -73.31 -43.63 -18.20
C ASN A 34 -73.89 -43.64 -19.63
N ASN A 35 -74.43 -42.51 -20.07
CA ASN A 35 -74.97 -42.30 -21.42
C ASN A 35 -73.87 -42.04 -22.47
N SER A 36 -72.62 -41.90 -22.05
CA SER A 36 -71.46 -41.65 -22.89
C SER A 36 -70.23 -42.48 -22.47
N ASN A 37 -69.13 -42.31 -23.19
CA ASN A 37 -67.83 -43.00 -23.07
C ASN A 37 -67.10 -42.85 -21.70
N GLN A 38 -67.79 -42.36 -20.67
CA GLN A 38 -67.33 -42.25 -19.29
C GLN A 38 -67.83 -43.41 -18.41
N GLY A 39 -68.72 -44.27 -18.92
CA GLY A 39 -69.23 -45.49 -18.24
C GLY A 39 -68.36 -46.75 -18.43
N GLU A 40 -68.86 -47.92 -17.98
CA GLU A 40 -68.17 -49.20 -18.20
C GLU A 40 -67.98 -49.44 -19.71
N LEU A 41 -66.76 -49.85 -20.11
CA LEU A 41 -66.18 -49.92 -21.47
C LEU A 41 -66.92 -50.82 -22.50
N ILE A 42 -68.20 -51.08 -22.31
CA ILE A 42 -69.06 -52.00 -23.08
C ILE A 42 -69.69 -51.28 -24.30
N ASP A 43 -69.58 -49.95 -24.37
CA ASP A 43 -70.21 -49.07 -25.36
C ASP A 43 -69.29 -48.65 -26.53
N ARG A 44 -68.07 -49.20 -26.59
CA ARG A 44 -67.07 -48.93 -27.63
C ARG A 44 -66.51 -50.19 -28.27
N ASP A 45 -66.08 -50.06 -29.51
CA ASP A 45 -65.29 -51.06 -30.22
C ASP A 45 -64.04 -50.40 -30.83
N THR A 46 -62.99 -51.18 -31.04
CA THR A 46 -61.78 -50.72 -31.73
C THR A 46 -61.91 -51.02 -33.21
N LEU A 47 -61.95 -49.97 -34.01
CA LEU A 47 -61.96 -50.04 -35.46
C LEU A 47 -60.56 -49.76 -35.99
N VAL A 48 -59.97 -50.78 -36.61
CA VAL A 48 -58.69 -50.64 -37.32
C VAL A 48 -58.94 -50.02 -38.69
N ILE A 49 -58.40 -48.83 -38.94
CA ILE A 49 -58.45 -48.16 -40.24
C ILE A 49 -57.16 -48.44 -40.99
N ASN A 50 -57.30 -49.08 -42.17
CA ASN A 50 -56.20 -49.40 -43.07
C ASN A 50 -56.43 -48.74 -44.45
N GLY A 51 -55.37 -48.21 -45.05
CA GLY A 51 -55.36 -47.70 -46.43
C GLY A 51 -55.38 -46.17 -46.60
N THR A 52 -54.91 -45.40 -45.62
CA THR A 52 -54.52 -44.00 -45.84
C THR A 52 -53.22 -43.92 -46.64
N THR A 53 -53.12 -42.89 -47.48
CA THR A 53 -52.00 -42.68 -48.40
C THR A 53 -51.03 -41.64 -47.83
N LEU A 54 -50.65 -41.73 -46.56
CA LEU A 54 -49.67 -40.79 -45.98
C LEU A 54 -48.24 -41.28 -46.23
N ALA A 55 -47.26 -40.39 -46.05
CA ALA A 55 -45.84 -40.80 -45.99
C ALA A 55 -45.57 -41.54 -44.67
N ASP A 56 -44.48 -42.28 -44.59
CA ASP A 56 -44.07 -43.01 -43.37
C ASP A 56 -42.55 -43.17 -43.40
N LEU A 57 -41.83 -42.26 -42.75
CA LEU A 57 -40.38 -42.16 -42.78
C LEU A 57 -39.77 -42.96 -41.64
N VAL A 58 -39.00 -43.97 -42.01
CA VAL A 58 -38.29 -44.83 -41.07
C VAL A 58 -36.80 -44.84 -41.37
N GLY A 59 -35.99 -44.84 -40.32
CA GLY A 59 -34.55 -45.04 -40.42
C GLY A 59 -34.25 -46.51 -40.78
N THR A 60 -33.32 -46.70 -41.72
CA THR A 60 -32.98 -48.03 -42.26
C THR A 60 -31.51 -48.40 -42.09
N SER A 61 -30.67 -47.43 -41.72
CA SER A 61 -29.33 -47.68 -41.19
C SER A 61 -28.82 -46.44 -40.43
N ALA A 62 -27.94 -46.69 -39.46
CA ALA A 62 -27.14 -45.71 -38.74
C ALA A 62 -25.80 -46.37 -38.39
N ASN A 63 -24.68 -45.73 -38.72
CA ASN A 63 -23.35 -46.29 -38.49
C ASN A 63 -22.28 -45.21 -38.38
N VAL A 64 -21.43 -45.31 -37.38
CA VAL A 64 -20.17 -44.57 -37.27
C VAL A 64 -19.04 -45.41 -37.86
N VAL A 65 -18.28 -44.84 -38.80
CA VAL A 65 -17.30 -45.63 -39.58
C VAL A 65 -16.02 -45.93 -38.80
N LEU A 66 -15.65 -45.07 -37.84
CA LEU A 66 -14.40 -45.17 -37.09
C LEU A 66 -14.68 -45.08 -35.60
N GLU A 67 -14.18 -46.04 -34.83
CA GLU A 67 -14.31 -46.09 -33.39
C GLU A 67 -12.99 -46.54 -32.73
N PRO A 68 -12.68 -46.10 -31.50
CA PRO A 68 -13.40 -45.08 -30.72
C PRO A 68 -13.19 -43.66 -31.28
N GLN A 69 -14.10 -42.74 -30.95
CA GLN A 69 -13.95 -41.31 -31.24
C GLN A 69 -13.37 -40.56 -30.03
N LEU A 70 -12.63 -39.49 -30.29
CA LEU A 70 -12.14 -38.58 -29.25
C LEU A 70 -13.14 -37.44 -29.04
N ALA A 71 -13.31 -36.97 -27.81
CA ALA A 71 -14.05 -35.76 -27.52
C ALA A 71 -13.55 -34.58 -28.39
N GLY A 72 -14.46 -33.75 -28.91
CA GLY A 72 -14.17 -32.66 -29.83
C GLY A 72 -13.90 -33.06 -31.29
N ASN A 73 -13.84 -34.36 -31.61
CA ASN A 73 -13.62 -34.79 -33.00
C ASN A 73 -14.80 -34.42 -33.91
N VAL A 74 -14.47 -34.18 -35.18
CA VAL A 74 -15.41 -34.22 -36.30
C VAL A 74 -15.34 -35.59 -36.96
N PHE A 75 -16.48 -36.26 -37.14
CA PHE A 75 -16.55 -37.61 -37.69
C PHE A 75 -17.70 -37.77 -38.68
N ASP A 76 -17.59 -38.79 -39.54
CA ASP A 76 -18.61 -39.14 -40.53
C ASP A 76 -19.64 -40.10 -39.91
N PHE A 77 -20.92 -39.73 -39.98
CA PHE A 77 -22.06 -40.56 -39.64
C PHE A 77 -22.81 -40.97 -40.90
N ASP A 78 -22.86 -42.28 -41.17
CA ASP A 78 -23.52 -42.88 -42.32
C ASP A 78 -24.92 -43.34 -41.94
N TYR A 79 -25.94 -42.97 -42.71
CA TYR A 79 -27.33 -43.29 -42.41
C TYR A 79 -28.18 -43.43 -43.68
N SER A 80 -29.34 -44.08 -43.57
CA SER A 80 -30.32 -44.15 -44.66
C SER A 80 -31.75 -44.11 -44.16
N ILE A 81 -32.64 -43.52 -44.95
CA ILE A 81 -34.06 -43.35 -44.62
C ILE A 81 -34.90 -43.95 -45.74
N SER A 82 -36.02 -44.56 -45.38
CA SER A 82 -37.00 -45.07 -46.35
C SER A 82 -38.38 -44.52 -46.04
N ASN A 83 -39.15 -44.22 -47.09
CA ASN A 83 -40.56 -43.91 -46.97
C ASN A 83 -41.35 -45.19 -47.24
N ILE A 84 -41.83 -45.87 -46.19
CA ILE A 84 -42.62 -47.10 -46.29
C ILE A 84 -44.12 -46.83 -46.50
N GLY A 85 -44.50 -45.54 -46.55
CA GLY A 85 -45.87 -45.08 -46.65
C GLY A 85 -46.40 -45.06 -48.09
N GLY A 86 -47.68 -44.72 -48.21
CA GLY A 86 -48.43 -44.70 -49.47
C GLY A 86 -48.33 -43.41 -50.28
N SER A 87 -47.73 -42.33 -49.76
CA SER A 87 -47.50 -41.06 -50.47
C SER A 87 -46.08 -40.54 -50.30
N SER A 88 -45.65 -39.64 -51.20
CA SER A 88 -44.44 -38.87 -51.01
C SER A 88 -44.56 -37.89 -49.84
N THR A 89 -43.43 -37.49 -49.25
CA THR A 89 -43.38 -36.49 -48.16
C THR A 89 -43.94 -35.12 -48.56
N GLY A 90 -44.06 -34.82 -49.87
CA GLY A 90 -44.67 -33.60 -50.39
C GLY A 90 -43.80 -32.35 -50.28
N GLY A 91 -42.65 -32.45 -49.63
CA GLY A 91 -41.72 -31.36 -49.35
C GLY A 91 -40.43 -31.85 -48.72
N ASN A 92 -39.59 -30.89 -48.33
CA ASN A 92 -38.36 -31.17 -47.60
C ASN A 92 -38.66 -31.50 -46.14
N TYR A 93 -37.83 -32.35 -45.53
CA TYR A 93 -37.91 -32.73 -44.11
C TYR A 93 -36.50 -32.65 -43.48
N THR A 94 -36.44 -32.50 -42.16
CA THR A 94 -35.16 -32.32 -41.44
C THR A 94 -34.83 -33.56 -40.63
N VAL A 95 -33.58 -33.99 -40.69
CA VAL A 95 -33.03 -35.07 -39.88
C VAL A 95 -32.05 -34.46 -38.90
N SER A 96 -32.26 -34.68 -37.61
CA SER A 96 -31.40 -34.17 -36.53
C SER A 96 -30.68 -35.33 -35.84
N PHE A 97 -29.42 -35.13 -35.48
CA PHE A 97 -28.55 -36.16 -34.89
C PHE A 97 -28.22 -35.83 -33.44
N TYR A 98 -28.27 -36.84 -32.58
CA TYR A 98 -28.11 -36.69 -31.13
C TYR A 98 -27.22 -37.77 -30.53
N LEU A 99 -26.56 -37.44 -29.42
CA LEU A 99 -25.78 -38.33 -28.58
C LEU A 99 -26.44 -38.49 -27.20
N SER A 100 -26.65 -39.72 -26.77
CA SER A 100 -27.34 -40.08 -25.52
C SER A 100 -26.46 -40.99 -24.66
N ASP A 101 -26.59 -40.84 -23.34
CA ASP A 101 -25.95 -41.69 -22.32
C ASP A 101 -26.72 -43.02 -22.11
N ASN A 102 -27.85 -43.17 -22.79
CA ASN A 102 -28.73 -44.32 -22.72
C ASN A 102 -29.14 -44.76 -24.14
N ASP A 103 -29.96 -45.78 -24.21
CA ASP A 103 -30.37 -46.41 -25.46
C ASP A 103 -31.36 -45.56 -26.29
N LEU A 104 -32.04 -44.59 -25.69
CA LEU A 104 -33.11 -43.82 -26.34
C LEU A 104 -32.55 -42.50 -26.88
N ILE A 105 -32.99 -42.14 -28.08
CA ILE A 105 -32.71 -40.86 -28.72
C ILE A 105 -33.95 -39.98 -28.62
N SER A 106 -33.76 -38.77 -28.12
CA SER A 106 -34.79 -37.77 -27.86
C SER A 106 -34.27 -36.35 -28.12
N PRO A 107 -35.16 -35.36 -28.27
CA PRO A 107 -34.75 -33.96 -28.39
C PRO A 107 -34.08 -33.35 -27.13
N LEU A 108 -34.05 -34.09 -26.01
CA LEU A 108 -33.37 -33.66 -24.78
C LEU A 108 -31.90 -34.08 -24.73
N ASP A 109 -31.49 -34.98 -25.62
CA ASP A 109 -30.12 -35.47 -25.72
C ASP A 109 -29.20 -34.45 -26.38
N GLN A 110 -27.89 -34.74 -26.39
CA GLN A 110 -26.90 -33.82 -26.91
C GLN A 110 -26.99 -33.70 -28.44
N PHE A 111 -27.49 -32.57 -28.93
CA PHE A 111 -27.57 -32.27 -30.34
C PHE A 111 -26.17 -32.15 -30.97
N LEU A 112 -25.93 -32.88 -32.07
CA LEU A 112 -24.67 -32.89 -32.81
C LEU A 112 -24.73 -32.18 -34.16
N GLY A 113 -25.93 -32.01 -34.71
CA GLY A 113 -26.15 -31.39 -36.02
C GLY A 113 -27.45 -31.82 -36.68
N SER A 114 -27.76 -31.23 -37.83
CA SER A 114 -28.93 -31.61 -38.62
C SER A 114 -28.70 -31.40 -40.12
N THR A 115 -29.55 -32.02 -40.94
CA THR A 115 -29.53 -31.91 -42.39
C THR A 115 -30.95 -31.91 -42.95
N THR A 116 -31.17 -31.19 -44.05
CA THR A 116 -32.48 -31.11 -44.70
C THR A 116 -32.44 -31.95 -45.97
N LEU A 117 -33.36 -32.92 -46.06
CA LEU A 117 -33.50 -33.79 -47.22
C LEU A 117 -34.69 -33.34 -48.07
N SER A 118 -34.56 -33.55 -49.38
CA SER A 118 -35.63 -33.26 -50.34
C SER A 118 -36.73 -34.34 -50.32
N ASN A 119 -37.85 -34.02 -50.95
CA ASN A 119 -39.01 -34.92 -51.10
C ASN A 119 -38.64 -36.39 -51.40
N LEU A 120 -39.15 -37.32 -50.59
CA LEU A 120 -38.95 -38.77 -50.74
C LEU A 120 -40.26 -39.43 -51.20
N ALA A 121 -40.23 -40.08 -52.36
CA ALA A 121 -41.41 -40.73 -52.94
C ALA A 121 -41.86 -41.95 -52.12
N ALA A 122 -43.14 -42.33 -52.23
CA ALA A 122 -43.68 -43.54 -51.62
C ALA A 122 -42.88 -44.78 -52.04
N GLY A 123 -42.46 -45.59 -51.07
CA GLY A 123 -41.65 -46.79 -51.27
C GLY A 123 -40.19 -46.54 -51.66
N ALA A 124 -39.72 -45.29 -51.68
CA ALA A 124 -38.34 -44.95 -52.03
C ALA A 124 -37.43 -44.89 -50.79
N SER A 125 -36.13 -45.08 -51.02
CA SER A 125 -35.08 -44.89 -50.02
C SER A 125 -34.12 -43.80 -50.47
N THR A 126 -33.54 -43.08 -49.52
CA THR A 126 -32.45 -42.13 -49.78
C THR A 126 -31.18 -42.80 -50.30
N GLY A 127 -31.04 -44.12 -50.10
CA GLY A 127 -29.74 -44.79 -50.12
C GLY A 127 -28.86 -44.33 -48.95
N LEU A 128 -27.60 -44.76 -48.94
CA LEU A 128 -26.64 -44.36 -47.92
C LEU A 128 -26.27 -42.87 -48.09
N LEU A 129 -26.52 -42.10 -47.04
CA LEU A 129 -26.13 -40.70 -46.89
C LEU A 129 -25.02 -40.59 -45.84
N ARG A 130 -24.31 -39.46 -45.85
CA ARG A 130 -23.23 -39.16 -44.92
C ARG A 130 -23.34 -37.73 -44.42
N SER A 131 -23.24 -37.55 -43.11
CA SER A 131 -23.17 -36.25 -42.44
C SER A 131 -21.91 -36.16 -41.58
N GLN A 132 -21.24 -35.01 -41.60
CA GLN A 132 -20.18 -34.71 -40.65
C GLN A 132 -20.77 -34.12 -39.37
N LEU A 133 -20.48 -34.75 -38.24
CA LEU A 133 -20.95 -34.37 -36.91
C LEU A 133 -19.75 -34.02 -36.02
N THR A 134 -19.97 -33.16 -35.04
CA THR A 134 -18.93 -32.72 -34.08
C THR A 134 -19.32 -33.15 -32.68
N LEU A 135 -18.42 -33.86 -31.98
CA LEU A 135 -18.61 -34.23 -30.58
C LEU A 135 -18.38 -33.04 -29.64
N PRO A 136 -19.01 -33.01 -28.46
CA PRO A 136 -18.65 -32.07 -27.40
C PRO A 136 -17.14 -32.11 -27.09
N GLY A 137 -16.55 -30.96 -26.81
CA GLY A 137 -15.10 -30.82 -26.58
C GLY A 137 -14.60 -31.55 -25.33
N VAL A 138 -13.28 -31.60 -25.14
CA VAL A 138 -12.67 -32.09 -23.88
C VAL A 138 -13.16 -31.22 -22.71
N ASN A 139 -13.46 -31.82 -21.56
CA ASN A 139 -14.02 -31.15 -20.37
C ASN A 139 -15.41 -30.49 -20.57
N ASP A 140 -16.12 -30.79 -21.65
CA ASP A 140 -17.49 -30.32 -21.84
C ASP A 140 -18.40 -30.83 -20.71
N ALA A 141 -19.33 -29.96 -20.25
CA ALA A 141 -20.27 -30.26 -19.18
C ALA A 141 -21.09 -31.54 -19.45
N TYR A 142 -21.33 -31.87 -20.73
CA TYR A 142 -21.98 -33.12 -21.13
C TYR A 142 -21.21 -34.36 -20.63
N TRP A 143 -19.89 -34.40 -20.80
CA TRP A 143 -19.09 -35.56 -20.36
C TRP A 143 -19.06 -35.67 -18.84
N LEU A 144 -18.94 -34.54 -18.15
CA LEU A 144 -18.92 -34.50 -16.68
C LEU A 144 -20.24 -35.02 -16.09
N ALA A 145 -21.37 -34.74 -16.73
CA ALA A 145 -22.68 -35.19 -16.29
C ALA A 145 -22.93 -36.68 -16.57
N ASN A 146 -22.32 -37.22 -17.63
CA ASN A 146 -22.66 -38.54 -18.19
C ASN A 146 -21.51 -39.57 -18.08
N GLY A 147 -20.62 -39.42 -17.09
CA GLY A 147 -19.63 -40.43 -16.74
C GLY A 147 -18.32 -40.43 -17.54
N GLY A 148 -18.13 -39.49 -18.47
CA GLY A 148 -16.86 -39.29 -19.18
C GLY A 148 -16.61 -40.31 -20.30
N ASN A 149 -15.48 -41.02 -20.25
CA ASN A 149 -15.15 -42.01 -21.29
C ASN A 149 -16.08 -43.22 -21.17
N GLY A 150 -16.59 -43.71 -22.29
CA GLY A 150 -17.51 -44.85 -22.29
C GLY A 150 -18.23 -45.03 -23.62
N ASP A 151 -19.15 -45.98 -23.65
CA ASP A 151 -20.01 -46.23 -24.79
C ASP A 151 -21.27 -45.36 -24.70
N TYR A 152 -21.57 -44.65 -25.77
CA TYR A 152 -22.75 -43.78 -25.90
C TYR A 152 -23.62 -44.25 -27.06
N THR A 153 -24.89 -43.86 -27.08
CA THR A 153 -25.76 -44.10 -28.23
C THR A 153 -25.82 -42.85 -29.10
N ILE A 154 -25.53 -43.01 -30.39
CA ILE A 154 -25.75 -41.96 -31.38
C ILE A 154 -26.90 -42.37 -32.29
N GLY A 155 -27.78 -41.44 -32.64
CA GLY A 155 -28.85 -41.73 -33.58
C GLY A 155 -29.48 -40.48 -34.15
N MET A 156 -30.59 -40.67 -34.85
CA MET A 156 -31.29 -39.61 -35.57
C MET A 156 -32.77 -39.54 -35.23
N ILE A 157 -33.31 -38.32 -35.32
CA ILE A 157 -34.76 -38.06 -35.35
C ILE A 157 -35.09 -37.54 -36.74
N ILE A 158 -35.87 -38.32 -37.47
CA ILE A 158 -36.35 -38.04 -38.82
C ILE A 158 -37.56 -37.12 -38.71
N ASP A 159 -37.68 -36.23 -39.68
CA ASP A 159 -38.65 -35.13 -39.66
C ASP A 159 -38.73 -34.39 -38.32
N SER A 160 -37.58 -34.05 -37.74
CA SER A 160 -37.51 -33.45 -36.40
C SER A 160 -38.21 -32.08 -36.27
N ALA A 161 -38.64 -31.48 -37.38
CA ALA A 161 -39.43 -30.26 -37.42
C ALA A 161 -40.95 -30.52 -37.48
N ASN A 162 -41.35 -31.80 -37.56
CA ASN A 162 -42.73 -32.27 -37.68
C ASN A 162 -43.50 -31.53 -38.79
N VAL A 163 -42.95 -31.55 -40.01
CA VAL A 163 -43.50 -30.84 -41.18
C VAL A 163 -44.15 -31.79 -42.19
N VAL A 164 -43.86 -33.09 -42.12
CA VAL A 164 -44.46 -34.14 -42.91
C VAL A 164 -45.44 -34.89 -42.02
N LEU A 165 -46.72 -34.94 -42.41
CA LEU A 165 -47.68 -35.77 -41.70
C LEU A 165 -47.48 -37.24 -42.10
N GLU A 166 -47.24 -38.09 -41.10
CA GLU A 166 -46.88 -39.49 -41.29
C GLU A 166 -48.04 -40.44 -40.93
N SER A 167 -48.05 -41.67 -41.48
CA SER A 167 -49.00 -42.71 -41.02
C SER A 167 -48.63 -43.34 -39.70
N ASP A 168 -47.36 -43.22 -39.30
CA ASP A 168 -46.86 -43.60 -37.98
C ASP A 168 -45.84 -42.54 -37.56
N GLU A 169 -46.17 -41.76 -36.53
CA GLU A 169 -45.30 -40.70 -36.00
C GLU A 169 -44.30 -41.23 -34.97
N THR A 170 -44.31 -42.54 -34.69
CA THR A 170 -43.50 -43.15 -33.62
C THR A 170 -42.25 -43.85 -34.13
N ASN A 171 -42.14 -44.06 -35.45
CA ASN A 171 -41.03 -44.79 -36.08
C ASN A 171 -40.00 -43.88 -36.79
N ASN A 172 -40.16 -42.57 -36.63
CA ASN A 172 -39.21 -41.53 -37.07
C ASN A 172 -38.04 -41.35 -36.08
N SER A 173 -38.00 -42.14 -35.01
CA SER A 173 -36.91 -42.22 -34.04
C SER A 173 -36.75 -43.65 -33.50
N ASN A 174 -35.69 -43.87 -32.70
CA ASN A 174 -35.32 -45.19 -32.20
C ASN A 174 -36.25 -45.78 -31.12
N GLN A 175 -37.42 -45.17 -30.92
CA GLN A 175 -38.53 -45.74 -30.15
C GLN A 175 -39.20 -46.92 -30.89
N GLY A 176 -38.87 -47.12 -32.19
CA GLY A 176 -39.26 -48.26 -33.03
C GLY A 176 -38.25 -49.43 -33.07
N GLU A 177 -37.92 -49.95 -34.27
CA GLU A 177 -37.13 -51.21 -34.45
C GLU A 177 -35.61 -51.12 -34.18
N LEU A 178 -35.10 -50.07 -33.52
CA LEU A 178 -33.67 -49.89 -33.14
C LEU A 178 -32.65 -49.83 -34.32
N ILE A 179 -33.08 -49.57 -35.55
CA ILE A 179 -32.23 -49.62 -36.77
C ILE A 179 -31.56 -48.27 -37.09
N ASP A 180 -32.00 -47.19 -36.44
CA ASP A 180 -31.66 -45.79 -36.66
C ASP A 180 -30.72 -45.19 -35.59
N ARG A 181 -30.04 -46.08 -34.85
CA ARG A 181 -29.00 -45.74 -33.87
C ARG A 181 -27.76 -46.62 -34.04
N ASP A 182 -26.65 -46.17 -33.49
CA ASP A 182 -25.41 -46.91 -33.36
C ASP A 182 -24.81 -46.73 -31.96
N THR A 183 -23.99 -47.67 -31.51
CA THR A 183 -23.21 -47.52 -30.28
C THR A 183 -21.86 -46.93 -30.64
N LEU A 184 -21.45 -45.87 -29.94
CA LEU A 184 -20.23 -45.13 -30.22
C LEU A 184 -19.33 -45.10 -28.98
N ALA A 185 -18.16 -45.75 -29.07
CA ALA A 185 -17.15 -45.67 -28.02
C ALA A 185 -16.45 -44.29 -28.00
N ILE A 186 -16.50 -43.59 -26.86
CA ILE A 186 -15.90 -42.27 -26.64
C ILE A 186 -14.70 -42.34 -25.68
N SER A 187 -13.63 -41.62 -26.04
CA SER A 187 -12.44 -41.45 -25.20
C SER A 187 -11.92 -40.00 -25.19
N GLY A 188 -11.03 -39.67 -24.24
CA GLY A 188 -10.42 -38.32 -24.16
C GLY A 188 -11.36 -37.24 -23.63
N THR A 189 -12.36 -37.58 -22.81
CA THR A 189 -13.35 -36.62 -22.28
C THR A 189 -12.82 -35.70 -21.18
N THR A 190 -11.67 -36.03 -20.57
CA THR A 190 -11.02 -35.28 -19.48
C THR A 190 -9.58 -34.94 -19.87
N ALA A 191 -9.08 -33.79 -19.41
CA ALA A 191 -7.69 -33.36 -19.62
C ALA A 191 -6.74 -33.90 -18.51
N ALA A 192 -5.43 -33.68 -18.67
CA ALA A 192 -4.48 -33.80 -17.57
C ALA A 192 -4.75 -32.71 -16.52
N ASP A 193 -4.29 -32.90 -15.29
CA ASP A 193 -4.37 -31.91 -14.21
C ASP A 193 -3.15 -32.13 -13.33
N LEU A 194 -2.14 -31.30 -13.51
CA LEU A 194 -0.80 -31.41 -12.98
C LEU A 194 -0.67 -30.54 -11.74
N VAL A 195 -0.01 -31.10 -10.72
CA VAL A 195 0.12 -30.39 -9.45
C VAL A 195 1.35 -30.88 -8.70
N GLY A 196 2.03 -29.95 -8.03
CA GLY A 196 3.04 -30.26 -7.03
C GLY A 196 2.40 -30.74 -5.73
N THR A 197 2.75 -31.93 -5.27
CA THR A 197 2.19 -32.52 -4.04
C THR A 197 3.21 -32.68 -2.90
N SER A 198 4.45 -32.27 -3.13
CA SER A 198 5.46 -32.05 -2.08
C SER A 198 6.59 -31.18 -2.63
N ALA A 199 7.18 -30.36 -1.77
CA ALA A 199 8.40 -29.60 -2.00
C ALA A 199 9.17 -29.49 -0.68
N ASN A 200 10.47 -29.75 -0.69
CA ASN A 200 11.32 -29.70 0.50
C ASN A 200 12.78 -29.42 0.12
N VAL A 201 13.39 -28.43 0.75
CA VAL A 201 14.83 -28.20 0.69
C VAL A 201 15.50 -29.10 1.71
N VAL A 202 16.40 -29.98 1.26
CA VAL A 202 16.95 -31.05 2.11
C VAL A 202 17.97 -30.49 3.12
N GLN A 203 18.65 -29.40 2.78
CA GLN A 203 19.70 -28.81 3.60
C GLN A 203 19.30 -27.42 4.10
N GLU A 204 19.13 -27.27 5.41
CA GLU A 204 18.80 -26.01 6.06
C GLU A 204 19.61 -25.78 7.35
N PRO A 205 20.00 -24.52 7.68
CA PRO A 205 19.86 -23.31 6.87
C PRO A 205 20.85 -23.26 5.70
N LEU A 206 20.57 -22.41 4.70
CA LEU A 206 21.46 -22.20 3.55
C LEU A 206 22.27 -20.91 3.68
N THR A 207 23.36 -20.83 2.91
CA THR A 207 24.18 -19.62 2.75
C THR A 207 24.14 -19.20 1.29
N ALA A 208 24.19 -17.89 1.01
CA ALA A 208 24.25 -17.40 -0.37
C ALA A 208 25.39 -18.08 -1.16
N GLY A 209 25.09 -18.46 -2.41
CA GLY A 209 25.99 -19.23 -3.28
C GLY A 209 26.08 -20.74 -2.98
N ALA A 210 25.35 -21.25 -1.99
CA ALA A 210 25.34 -22.68 -1.69
C ALA A 210 24.62 -23.50 -2.78
N THR A 211 25.08 -24.73 -2.97
CA THR A 211 24.36 -25.77 -3.72
C THR A 211 23.55 -26.63 -2.76
N PHE A 212 22.32 -26.97 -3.12
CA PHE A 212 21.40 -27.75 -2.29
C PHE A 212 20.53 -28.69 -3.14
N ASP A 213 19.95 -29.70 -2.52
CA ASP A 213 19.00 -30.62 -3.15
C ASP A 213 17.57 -30.20 -2.80
N PHE A 214 16.72 -30.11 -3.82
CA PHE A 214 15.29 -29.85 -3.70
C PHE A 214 14.52 -31.12 -4.01
N ASP A 215 13.86 -31.67 -2.99
CA ASP A 215 13.06 -32.88 -3.09
C ASP A 215 11.59 -32.53 -3.36
N TYR A 216 10.98 -33.17 -4.35
CA TYR A 216 9.61 -32.84 -4.78
C TYR A 216 8.83 -34.06 -5.30
N ILE A 217 7.50 -33.96 -5.23
CA ILE A 217 6.57 -34.95 -5.77
C ILE A 217 5.58 -34.24 -6.70
N LEU A 218 5.32 -34.84 -7.85
CA LEU A 218 4.35 -34.37 -8.83
C LEU A 218 3.20 -35.38 -8.93
N SER A 219 2.02 -34.88 -9.21
CA SER A 219 0.82 -35.68 -9.47
C SER A 219 0.11 -35.19 -10.72
N ASN A 220 -0.33 -36.11 -11.57
CA ASN A 220 -1.35 -35.85 -12.57
C ASN A 220 -2.66 -36.41 -12.00
N ILE A 221 -3.48 -35.54 -11.41
CA ILE A 221 -4.80 -35.87 -10.86
C ILE A 221 -5.89 -35.87 -11.95
N GLY A 222 -5.53 -35.57 -13.19
CA GLY A 222 -6.42 -35.55 -14.35
C GLY A 222 -6.62 -36.93 -14.95
N GLY A 223 -7.69 -37.03 -15.76
CA GLY A 223 -8.12 -38.28 -16.38
C GLY A 223 -7.38 -38.64 -17.67
N ALA A 224 -6.54 -37.75 -18.20
CA ALA A 224 -5.69 -38.00 -19.37
C ALA A 224 -4.18 -37.91 -19.04
N PRO A 225 -3.34 -38.71 -19.73
CA PRO A 225 -1.89 -38.52 -19.68
C PRO A 225 -1.50 -37.22 -20.39
N THR A 226 -0.33 -36.67 -20.07
CA THR A 226 0.17 -35.43 -20.71
C THR A 226 0.42 -35.59 -22.21
N GLY A 227 0.69 -36.82 -22.69
CA GLY A 227 0.93 -37.13 -24.10
C GLY A 227 2.29 -36.68 -24.63
N GLN A 228 2.99 -35.81 -23.90
CA GLN A 228 4.31 -35.26 -24.21
C GLN A 228 5.08 -34.96 -22.90
N PRO A 229 6.40 -34.73 -22.97
CA PRO A 229 7.17 -34.29 -21.82
C PRO A 229 6.73 -32.90 -21.33
N ILE A 230 6.79 -32.68 -20.02
CA ILE A 230 6.52 -31.39 -19.37
C ILE A 230 7.79 -30.86 -18.70
N LYS A 231 7.86 -29.54 -18.50
CA LYS A 231 8.99 -28.87 -17.85
C LYS A 231 8.60 -28.39 -16.45
N VAL A 232 9.41 -28.69 -15.45
CA VAL A 232 9.27 -28.17 -14.08
C VAL A 232 10.39 -27.19 -13.83
N SER A 233 10.06 -25.93 -13.55
CA SER A 233 11.05 -24.88 -13.29
C SER A 233 11.06 -24.49 -11.81
N PHE A 234 12.24 -24.25 -11.25
CA PHE A 234 12.44 -23.94 -9.84
C PHE A 234 12.85 -22.48 -9.65
N TYR A 235 12.28 -21.83 -8.63
CA TYR A 235 12.45 -20.40 -8.40
C TYR A 235 12.69 -20.09 -6.92
N LEU A 236 13.40 -18.99 -6.68
CA LEU A 236 13.63 -18.39 -5.37
C LEU A 236 12.92 -17.03 -5.33
N SER A 237 12.08 -16.82 -4.31
CA SER A 237 11.27 -15.63 -4.10
C SER A 237 11.56 -15.01 -2.73
N SER A 238 11.49 -13.67 -2.66
CA SER A 238 11.56 -12.90 -1.42
C SER A 238 10.22 -12.85 -0.67
N ASN A 239 9.16 -13.38 -1.28
CA ASN A 239 7.83 -13.48 -0.69
C ASN A 239 7.31 -14.92 -0.81
N THR A 240 6.12 -15.17 -0.27
CA THR A 240 5.53 -16.52 -0.22
C THR A 240 4.88 -16.96 -1.53
N THR A 241 5.07 -16.21 -2.62
CA THR A 241 4.53 -16.49 -3.95
C THR A 241 5.64 -16.86 -4.92
N ILE A 242 5.47 -18.01 -5.57
CA ILE A 242 6.31 -18.46 -6.69
C ILE A 242 5.63 -18.11 -8.00
N SER A 243 6.40 -17.50 -8.90
CA SER A 243 6.00 -16.99 -10.20
C SER A 243 7.18 -17.04 -11.16
N SER A 244 6.90 -16.91 -12.46
CA SER A 244 7.95 -16.85 -13.49
C SER A 244 8.78 -15.56 -13.47
N SER A 245 8.41 -14.57 -12.65
CA SER A 245 9.21 -13.35 -12.43
C SER A 245 10.24 -13.47 -11.30
N ASP A 246 10.18 -14.54 -10.51
CA ASP A 246 11.12 -14.79 -9.42
C ASP A 246 12.49 -15.25 -9.93
N TYR A 247 13.47 -15.39 -9.03
CA TYR A 247 14.83 -15.76 -9.43
C TYR A 247 14.89 -17.22 -9.88
N PHE A 248 15.15 -17.44 -11.16
CA PHE A 248 15.24 -18.78 -11.74
C PHE A 248 16.47 -19.54 -11.24
N LEU A 249 16.26 -20.71 -10.64
CA LEU A 249 17.32 -21.57 -10.10
C LEU A 249 17.69 -22.73 -11.03
N GLY A 250 16.76 -23.20 -11.85
CA GLY A 250 16.97 -24.33 -12.75
C GLY A 250 15.67 -25.01 -13.18
N ASP A 251 15.80 -26.08 -13.94
CA ASP A 251 14.66 -26.86 -14.43
C ASP A 251 14.93 -28.37 -14.49
N ALA A 252 13.84 -29.13 -14.54
CA ALA A 252 13.81 -30.56 -14.77
C ALA A 252 12.76 -30.91 -15.83
N THR A 253 13.03 -31.96 -16.62
CA THR A 253 12.07 -32.48 -17.61
C THR A 253 11.45 -33.78 -17.11
N ILE A 254 10.12 -33.83 -17.11
CA ILE A 254 9.36 -35.05 -16.82
C ILE A 254 8.86 -35.61 -18.14
N ALA A 255 9.10 -36.90 -18.38
CA ALA A 255 8.57 -37.58 -19.55
C ALA A 255 7.03 -37.66 -19.52
N ASN A 256 6.42 -38.28 -20.53
CA ASN A 256 4.96 -38.45 -20.59
C ASN A 256 4.37 -38.97 -19.27
N PHE A 257 3.57 -38.13 -18.59
CA PHE A 257 3.10 -38.32 -17.23
C PHE A 257 1.70 -38.95 -17.26
N PRO A 258 1.53 -40.22 -16.83
CA PRO A 258 0.24 -40.91 -16.96
C PRO A 258 -0.89 -40.25 -16.18
N ALA A 259 -2.14 -40.46 -16.65
CA ALA A 259 -3.35 -40.06 -15.92
C ALA A 259 -3.41 -40.67 -14.53
N ASN A 260 -3.95 -39.93 -13.55
CA ASN A 260 -4.15 -40.38 -12.17
C ASN A 260 -2.89 -40.99 -11.52
N ALA A 261 -1.71 -40.48 -11.87
CA ALA A 261 -0.43 -40.99 -11.39
C ALA A 261 0.31 -39.96 -10.55
N SER A 262 1.26 -40.42 -9.73
CA SER A 262 2.19 -39.57 -9.00
C SER A 262 3.59 -40.11 -9.13
N THR A 263 4.57 -39.23 -9.13
CA THR A 263 5.98 -39.64 -9.09
C THR A 263 6.32 -40.20 -7.71
N THR A 264 7.42 -40.95 -7.61
CA THR A 264 8.14 -41.03 -6.33
C THR A 264 8.78 -39.67 -6.03
N THR A 265 9.35 -39.49 -4.84
CA THR A 265 10.21 -38.33 -4.57
C THR A 265 11.31 -38.23 -5.62
N LEU A 266 11.31 -37.10 -6.32
CA LEU A 266 12.38 -36.66 -7.21
C LEU A 266 13.28 -35.71 -6.45
N SER A 267 14.53 -35.56 -6.89
CA SER A 267 15.50 -34.66 -6.27
C SER A 267 16.26 -33.91 -7.36
N GLN A 268 16.31 -32.59 -7.25
CA GLN A 268 17.01 -31.70 -8.16
C GLN A 268 18.06 -30.90 -7.41
N GLN A 269 19.32 -30.97 -7.86
CA GLN A 269 20.38 -30.12 -7.33
C GLN A 269 20.28 -28.71 -7.93
N LEU A 270 20.20 -27.70 -7.07
CA LEU A 270 20.07 -26.27 -7.40
C LEU A 270 21.19 -25.46 -6.74
N SER A 271 21.38 -24.21 -7.17
CA SER A 271 22.38 -23.29 -6.63
C SER A 271 21.74 -21.94 -6.32
N LEU A 272 21.99 -21.42 -5.12
CA LEU A 272 21.55 -20.08 -4.75
C LEU A 272 22.39 -18.99 -5.46
N PRO A 273 21.81 -17.79 -5.66
CA PRO A 273 22.59 -16.62 -6.08
C PRO A 273 23.81 -16.41 -5.17
N PRO A 274 24.97 -15.96 -5.69
CA PRO A 274 26.15 -15.69 -4.87
C PRO A 274 25.89 -14.56 -3.85
N ALA A 275 26.78 -14.44 -2.86
CA ALA A 275 26.76 -13.28 -1.95
C ALA A 275 26.96 -11.97 -2.74
N GLY A 276 26.19 -10.94 -2.39
CA GLY A 276 26.13 -9.64 -3.07
C GLY A 276 25.29 -9.62 -4.35
N ASP A 277 24.58 -10.71 -4.69
CA ASP A 277 23.63 -10.69 -5.80
C ASP A 277 22.47 -9.70 -5.49
N PRO A 278 22.07 -8.83 -6.44
CA PRO A 278 21.01 -7.84 -6.24
C PRO A 278 19.65 -8.43 -5.86
N PHE A 279 19.44 -9.73 -6.07
CA PHE A 279 18.23 -10.41 -5.62
C PHE A 279 18.04 -10.35 -4.09
N TRP A 280 19.12 -10.39 -3.32
CA TRP A 280 19.03 -10.47 -1.87
C TRP A 280 18.50 -9.16 -1.27
N SER A 281 17.51 -9.26 -0.39
CA SER A 281 17.09 -8.13 0.46
C SER A 281 17.88 -8.06 1.78
N GLY A 282 18.64 -9.11 2.10
CA GLY A 282 19.38 -9.28 3.34
C GLY A 282 19.32 -10.73 3.81
N ASP A 283 19.89 -11.03 4.98
CA ASP A 283 19.74 -12.36 5.60
C ASP A 283 18.31 -12.52 6.12
N GLY A 284 17.69 -13.68 5.87
CA GLY A 284 16.28 -13.85 6.20
C GLY A 284 15.65 -15.10 5.62
N THR A 285 14.34 -15.22 5.78
CA THR A 285 13.55 -16.32 5.23
C THR A 285 13.15 -16.00 3.80
N TYR A 286 13.43 -16.93 2.88
CA TYR A 286 13.04 -16.87 1.48
C TYR A 286 12.21 -18.10 1.13
N THR A 287 11.47 -18.05 0.04
CA THR A 287 10.66 -19.17 -0.44
C THR A 287 11.28 -19.76 -1.69
N ILE A 288 11.50 -21.07 -1.69
CA ILE A 288 11.96 -21.83 -2.86
C ILE A 288 10.83 -22.75 -3.29
N GLY A 289 10.42 -22.70 -4.55
CA GLY A 289 9.37 -23.58 -5.04
C GLY A 289 9.48 -23.86 -6.52
N MET A 290 8.45 -24.50 -7.05
CA MET A 290 8.41 -24.96 -8.44
C MET A 290 7.14 -24.53 -9.16
N ILE A 291 7.24 -24.47 -10.49
CA ILE A 291 6.10 -24.32 -11.41
C ILE A 291 6.09 -25.56 -12.30
N VAL A 292 5.00 -26.32 -12.22
CA VAL A 292 4.75 -27.51 -13.05
C VAL A 292 4.24 -27.06 -14.42
N ASP A 293 4.62 -27.80 -15.46
CA ASP A 293 4.41 -27.45 -16.87
C ASP A 293 4.71 -25.99 -17.20
N SER A 294 5.86 -25.50 -16.73
CA SER A 294 6.27 -24.08 -16.81
C SER A 294 6.37 -23.48 -18.23
N ASP A 295 6.33 -24.31 -19.28
CA ASP A 295 6.28 -23.87 -20.68
C ASP A 295 4.84 -23.80 -21.23
N ASP A 296 3.82 -24.15 -20.42
CA ASP A 296 2.39 -24.15 -20.75
C ASP A 296 2.09 -24.92 -22.04
N VAL A 297 2.61 -26.16 -22.11
CA VAL A 297 2.57 -26.98 -23.33
C VAL A 297 1.44 -28.00 -23.30
N VAL A 298 0.96 -28.41 -22.13
CA VAL A 298 -0.15 -29.34 -21.93
C VAL A 298 -1.35 -28.55 -21.43
N ALA A 299 -2.48 -28.61 -22.13
CA ALA A 299 -3.72 -28.02 -21.64
C ALA A 299 -4.34 -28.88 -20.52
N GLU A 300 -4.73 -28.23 -19.42
CA GLU A 300 -5.11 -28.90 -18.18
C GLU A 300 -6.57 -28.64 -17.77
N VAL A 301 -7.08 -29.43 -16.82
CA VAL A 301 -8.37 -29.18 -16.16
C VAL A 301 -8.28 -27.89 -15.33
N SER A 302 -7.14 -27.68 -14.66
CA SER A 302 -6.86 -26.45 -13.93
C SER A 302 -5.45 -25.99 -14.27
N GLU A 303 -5.31 -24.85 -14.93
CA GLU A 303 -3.99 -24.22 -15.10
C GLU A 303 -3.52 -23.53 -13.82
N SER A 304 -4.41 -23.37 -12.85
CA SER A 304 -4.16 -22.56 -11.66
C SER A 304 -3.44 -23.30 -10.54
N ASN A 305 -3.40 -24.63 -10.55
CA ASN A 305 -2.73 -25.42 -9.51
C ASN A 305 -1.31 -25.89 -9.89
N ASN A 306 -0.79 -25.39 -11.03
CA ASN A 306 0.58 -25.58 -11.47
C ASN A 306 1.63 -24.82 -10.64
N SER A 307 1.21 -23.76 -9.94
CA SER A 307 2.05 -22.98 -9.02
C SER A 307 1.22 -22.30 -7.93
N ASN A 308 1.53 -22.58 -6.66
CA ASN A 308 1.25 -21.84 -5.42
C ASN A 308 -0.17 -21.26 -5.17
N LEU A 309 -1.16 -21.60 -6.00
CA LEU A 309 -2.54 -21.12 -5.85
C LEU A 309 -3.46 -22.19 -5.25
N GLY A 310 -2.91 -23.35 -4.85
CA GLY A 310 -3.70 -24.53 -4.50
C GLY A 310 -3.59 -25.10 -3.08
N ASN A 311 -2.53 -24.81 -2.29
CA ASN A 311 -2.36 -25.15 -0.85
C ASN A 311 -0.92 -24.98 -0.28
N LEU A 312 -0.01 -24.23 -0.93
CA LEU A 312 1.40 -24.07 -0.51
C LEU A 312 2.22 -25.39 -0.43
N ILE A 313 1.86 -26.41 -1.22
CA ILE A 313 2.47 -27.76 -1.12
C ILE A 313 3.72 -27.88 -2.03
N ASP A 314 3.88 -26.95 -2.96
CA ASP A 314 4.88 -26.91 -4.04
C ASP A 314 6.01 -25.91 -3.78
N GLN A 315 6.16 -25.46 -2.53
CA GLN A 315 7.23 -24.58 -2.08
C GLN A 315 7.70 -24.93 -0.66
N ASP A 316 8.86 -24.41 -0.30
CA ASP A 316 9.46 -24.53 1.02
C ASP A 316 10.01 -23.17 1.49
N SER A 317 9.93 -22.90 2.79
CA SER A 317 10.41 -21.64 3.40
C SER A 317 11.74 -21.88 4.09
N VAL A 318 12.82 -21.29 3.57
CA VAL A 318 14.19 -21.57 4.00
C VAL A 318 14.86 -20.33 4.56
N LEU A 319 15.55 -20.49 5.69
CA LEU A 319 16.43 -19.45 6.23
C LEU A 319 17.75 -19.39 5.43
N ILE A 320 18.03 -18.23 4.84
CA ILE A 320 19.24 -17.96 4.06
C ILE A 320 20.08 -16.87 4.75
N THR A 321 21.39 -17.13 4.84
CA THR A 321 22.37 -16.25 5.51
C THR A 321 23.55 -15.91 4.59
N GLY A 322 24.38 -14.94 4.99
CA GLY A 322 25.61 -14.59 4.26
C GLY A 322 25.35 -13.95 2.89
N THR A 323 24.21 -13.30 2.72
CA THR A 323 23.85 -12.56 1.50
C THR A 323 24.76 -11.37 1.24
N GLN A 324 25.37 -10.81 2.31
CA GLN A 324 26.29 -9.67 2.33
C GLN A 324 25.73 -8.37 1.71
N LYS A 325 25.48 -7.37 2.56
CA LYS A 325 25.20 -5.97 2.21
C LYS A 325 26.01 -5.04 3.12
N ALA A 326 25.96 -3.72 2.86
CA ALA A 326 26.39 -2.73 3.85
C ALA A 326 25.35 -2.61 4.98
N ASP A 327 25.72 -2.02 6.12
CA ASP A 327 24.82 -1.79 7.26
C ASP A 327 25.31 -0.57 8.04
N LEU A 328 24.83 0.61 7.67
CA LEU A 328 25.26 1.90 8.17
C LEU A 328 24.48 2.28 9.43
N VAL A 329 25.21 2.60 10.49
CA VAL A 329 24.63 2.98 11.79
C VAL A 329 25.45 4.09 12.43
N SER A 330 24.77 5.01 13.11
CA SER A 330 25.44 6.00 13.96
C SER A 330 25.99 5.35 15.24
N THR A 331 27.15 5.81 15.69
CA THR A 331 27.66 5.48 17.03
C THR A 331 27.99 6.67 17.90
N VAL A 332 28.04 7.87 17.32
CA VAL A 332 28.25 9.14 18.01
C VAL A 332 27.38 10.20 17.34
N SER A 333 26.71 11.01 18.15
CA SER A 333 25.98 12.23 17.80
C SER A 333 26.08 13.18 18.99
N ASP A 334 26.73 14.33 18.84
CA ASP A 334 27.01 15.24 19.95
C ASP A 334 27.09 16.70 19.48
N VAL A 335 26.44 17.61 20.20
CA VAL A 335 26.63 19.05 20.06
C VAL A 335 27.72 19.50 21.03
N ILE A 336 28.85 19.97 20.49
CA ILE A 336 30.08 20.18 21.27
C ILE A 336 29.92 21.20 22.41
N PHE A 337 28.99 22.16 22.27
CA PHE A 337 28.78 23.23 23.26
C PHE A 337 27.29 23.48 23.51
N GLU A 338 26.95 23.70 24.76
CA GLU A 338 25.59 24.04 25.19
C GLU A 338 25.61 25.08 26.32
N PRO A 339 24.55 25.91 26.46
CA PRO A 339 23.38 26.02 25.58
C PRO A 339 23.72 26.68 24.24
N GLN A 340 22.82 26.55 23.26
CA GLN A 340 22.89 27.27 21.98
C GLN A 340 21.82 28.37 21.91
N ASN A 341 22.09 29.42 21.13
CA ASN A 341 21.11 30.48 20.86
C ASN A 341 20.47 30.29 19.48
N ALA A 342 19.20 30.67 19.32
CA ALA A 342 18.58 30.71 18.00
C ALA A 342 19.42 31.55 17.01
N GLY A 343 19.55 31.08 15.77
CA GLY A 343 20.37 31.69 14.72
C GLY A 343 21.87 31.40 14.81
N ASN A 344 22.38 30.77 15.88
CA ASN A 344 23.80 30.41 15.96
C ASN A 344 24.21 29.37 14.92
N THR A 345 25.50 29.43 14.55
CA THR A 345 26.19 28.31 13.92
C THR A 345 26.97 27.53 14.98
N PHE A 346 26.82 26.21 14.99
CA PHE A 346 27.44 25.31 15.97
C PHE A 346 28.05 24.10 15.26
N SER A 347 29.00 23.44 15.92
CA SER A 347 29.62 22.22 15.42
C SER A 347 28.94 20.99 16.01
N PHE A 348 28.60 20.03 15.15
CA PHE A 348 28.02 18.72 15.48
C PHE A 348 29.03 17.62 15.17
N GLU A 349 29.34 16.77 16.14
CA GLU A 349 30.23 15.62 15.99
C GLU A 349 29.44 14.33 15.76
N PHE A 350 29.91 13.50 14.82
CA PHE A 350 29.26 12.24 14.50
C PHE A 350 30.20 11.16 13.97
N GLU A 351 29.83 9.90 14.14
CA GLU A 351 30.57 8.73 13.62
C GLU A 351 29.61 7.69 13.03
N ILE A 352 29.92 7.20 11.83
CA ILE A 352 29.14 6.18 11.13
C ILE A 352 29.96 4.91 10.96
N ASN A 353 29.38 3.79 11.38
CA ASN A 353 29.95 2.47 11.25
C ASN A 353 29.19 1.68 10.19
N ASN A 354 29.91 0.91 9.38
CA ASN A 354 29.34 -0.08 8.49
C ASN A 354 29.50 -1.47 9.13
N LEU A 355 28.44 -2.00 9.75
CA LEU A 355 28.41 -3.34 10.34
C LEU A 355 28.28 -4.45 9.28
N GLY A 356 28.09 -4.07 8.02
CA GLY A 356 27.82 -4.95 6.90
C GLY A 356 29.07 -5.62 6.33
N GLY A 357 28.83 -6.71 5.60
CA GLY A 357 29.86 -7.50 4.91
C GLY A 357 30.38 -6.89 3.61
N LEU A 358 29.68 -5.90 3.05
CA LEU A 358 30.10 -5.14 1.86
C LEU A 358 30.45 -3.70 2.21
N ALA A 359 31.29 -3.08 1.37
CA ALA A 359 31.54 -1.65 1.45
C ALA A 359 30.31 -0.86 0.98
N SER A 360 30.01 0.26 1.63
CA SER A 360 28.76 1.01 1.41
C SER A 360 28.65 1.71 0.06
N GLY A 361 29.76 2.05 -0.59
CA GLY A 361 29.73 3.14 -1.58
C GLY A 361 29.48 4.50 -0.93
N ALA A 362 29.39 5.56 -1.73
CA ALA A 362 29.12 6.90 -1.22
C ALA A 362 27.64 7.06 -0.85
N PHE A 363 27.37 7.81 0.23
CA PHE A 363 26.02 8.08 0.73
C PHE A 363 25.97 9.47 1.38
N ASP A 364 24.75 9.96 1.60
CA ASP A 364 24.51 11.25 2.25
C ASP A 364 24.07 11.07 3.70
N VAL A 365 24.33 12.08 4.52
CA VAL A 365 23.85 12.21 5.89
C VAL A 365 23.15 13.56 6.01
N SER A 366 21.88 13.56 6.37
CA SER A 366 21.10 14.80 6.53
C SER A 366 20.84 15.08 8.00
N PHE A 367 20.98 16.34 8.41
CA PHE A 367 20.87 16.79 9.80
C PHE A 367 19.60 17.60 10.00
N TYR A 368 18.95 17.38 11.14
CA TYR A 368 17.64 17.95 11.47
C TYR A 368 17.58 18.40 12.93
N LEU A 369 16.72 19.40 13.17
CA LEU A 369 16.33 19.89 14.47
C LEU A 369 14.86 19.52 14.72
N SER A 370 14.59 18.84 15.83
CA SER A 370 13.26 18.36 16.23
C SER A 370 12.83 18.92 17.59
N THR A 371 11.51 18.90 17.81
CA THR A 371 10.87 19.26 19.09
C THR A 371 10.61 18.04 19.97
N ASN A 372 10.96 16.85 19.49
CA ASN A 372 10.83 15.60 20.22
C ASN A 372 12.00 14.66 19.88
N ASP A 373 12.07 13.54 20.59
CA ASP A 373 13.12 12.53 20.49
C ASP A 373 13.02 11.64 19.23
N ILE A 374 12.23 12.03 18.23
CA ILE A 374 12.12 11.36 16.92
C ILE A 374 12.65 12.32 15.86
N ILE A 375 13.64 11.86 15.10
CA ILE A 375 14.27 12.56 13.99
C ILE A 375 13.73 11.97 12.69
N SER A 376 13.18 12.84 11.86
CA SER A 376 12.50 12.47 10.62
C SER A 376 12.70 13.56 9.56
N SER A 377 12.37 13.22 8.31
CA SER A 377 12.40 14.18 7.21
C SER A 377 11.33 15.28 7.32
N ALA A 378 10.43 15.22 8.31
CA ALA A 378 9.42 16.24 8.59
C ALA A 378 9.94 17.34 9.53
N ASP A 379 11.08 17.11 10.20
CA ASP A 379 11.69 18.04 11.13
C ASP A 379 12.46 19.16 10.41
N GLN A 380 12.95 20.14 11.17
CA GLN A 380 13.62 21.30 10.61
C GLN A 380 15.00 20.93 10.06
N PHE A 381 15.13 20.92 8.74
CA PHE A 381 16.39 20.62 8.07
C PHE A 381 17.48 21.67 8.37
N LEU A 382 18.68 21.21 8.74
CA LEU A 382 19.84 22.04 9.05
C LEU A 382 20.94 21.94 7.99
N GLY A 383 21.11 20.78 7.34
CA GLY A 383 22.15 20.59 6.33
C GLY A 383 22.36 19.13 5.93
N THR A 384 23.30 18.91 5.01
CA THR A 384 23.70 17.57 4.52
C THR A 384 25.22 17.47 4.41
N ALA A 385 25.77 16.31 4.74
CA ALA A 385 27.15 15.93 4.47
C ALA A 385 27.18 14.70 3.55
N THR A 386 27.97 14.74 2.47
CA THR A 386 28.20 13.59 1.60
C THR A 386 29.46 12.85 2.02
N LEU A 387 29.34 11.57 2.32
CA LEU A 387 30.45 10.72 2.73
C LEU A 387 30.89 9.77 1.61
N GLY A 388 32.18 9.44 1.63
CA GLY A 388 32.73 8.39 0.78
C GLY A 388 32.39 6.99 1.29
N SER A 389 32.85 5.97 0.57
CA SER A 389 32.61 4.58 0.97
C SER A 389 33.25 4.23 2.31
N VAL A 390 32.45 3.65 3.20
CA VAL A 390 32.91 2.98 4.42
C VAL A 390 33.12 1.51 4.08
N THR A 391 34.32 1.01 4.35
CA THR A 391 34.66 -0.40 4.11
C THR A 391 33.77 -1.33 4.93
N ALA A 392 33.60 -2.58 4.50
CA ALA A 392 32.91 -3.61 5.27
C ALA A 392 33.48 -3.71 6.69
N ASN A 393 32.62 -3.76 7.71
CA ASN A 393 32.99 -3.74 9.13
C ASN A 393 33.89 -2.54 9.52
N GLY A 394 33.79 -1.43 8.80
CA GLY A 394 34.60 -0.23 8.96
C GLY A 394 33.87 0.90 9.69
N SER A 395 34.60 2.00 9.92
CA SER A 395 34.11 3.23 10.53
C SER A 395 34.63 4.43 9.75
N THR A 396 33.85 5.52 9.71
CA THR A 396 34.33 6.84 9.24
C THR A 396 35.38 7.45 10.16
N GLY A 397 35.44 7.00 11.41
CA GLY A 397 35.98 7.78 12.53
C GLY A 397 35.10 8.98 12.85
N LEU A 398 35.46 9.72 13.90
CA LEU A 398 34.77 10.94 14.30
C LEU A 398 34.92 12.03 13.22
N LEU A 399 33.79 12.59 12.82
CA LEU A 399 33.66 13.70 11.88
C LEU A 399 32.97 14.87 12.57
N THR A 400 33.14 16.07 12.01
CA THR A 400 32.49 17.30 12.49
C THR A 400 31.86 18.05 11.32
N VAL A 401 30.66 18.58 11.52
CA VAL A 401 29.96 19.46 10.57
C VAL A 401 29.47 20.71 11.27
N ASP A 402 29.58 21.86 10.61
CA ASP A 402 28.99 23.12 11.11
C ASP A 402 27.56 23.26 10.59
N LEU A 403 26.62 23.47 11.51
CA LEU A 403 25.18 23.60 11.25
C LEU A 403 24.67 24.94 11.78
N THR A 404 23.64 25.50 11.14
CA THR A 404 23.05 26.79 11.56
C THR A 404 21.62 26.59 12.02
N LEU A 405 21.30 27.05 13.23
CA LEU A 405 19.95 27.01 13.79
C LEU A 405 19.02 28.02 13.09
N PRO A 406 17.70 27.77 13.06
CA PRO A 406 16.72 28.76 12.64
C PRO A 406 16.89 30.09 13.38
N GLY A 407 16.64 31.21 12.70
CA GLY A 407 16.80 32.54 13.29
C GLY A 407 15.83 32.81 14.45
N ILE A 408 16.07 33.90 15.16
CA ILE A 408 15.14 34.41 16.18
C ILE A 408 13.77 34.68 15.53
N ASN A 409 12.69 34.36 16.25
CA ASN A 409 11.29 34.43 15.79
C ASN A 409 10.93 33.48 14.63
N ASP A 410 11.76 32.48 14.31
CA ASP A 410 11.37 31.45 13.34
C ASP A 410 10.12 30.67 13.84
N PRO A 411 9.11 30.42 12.99
CA PRO A 411 7.90 29.69 13.37
C PRO A 411 8.12 28.26 13.89
N PHE A 412 9.30 27.68 13.65
CA PHE A 412 9.67 26.39 14.22
C PHE A 412 9.71 26.41 15.75
N TRP A 413 10.16 27.51 16.33
CA TRP A 413 10.36 27.60 17.78
C TRP A 413 9.03 27.56 18.54
N GLN A 414 9.03 26.82 19.65
CA GLN A 414 7.92 26.78 20.62
C GLN A 414 8.25 27.48 21.93
N GLY A 415 9.29 28.33 21.91
CA GLY A 415 9.91 28.93 23.08
C GLY A 415 11.27 28.32 23.40
N ASP A 416 11.96 28.92 24.35
CA ASP A 416 13.25 28.44 24.85
C ASP A 416 13.08 27.10 25.60
N GLY A 417 14.09 26.23 25.53
CA GLY A 417 14.07 24.92 26.17
C GLY A 417 14.85 23.83 25.44
N THR A 418 14.55 22.57 25.75
CA THR A 418 15.23 21.42 25.16
C THR A 418 14.66 21.08 23.77
N TYR A 419 15.55 20.96 22.80
CA TYR A 419 15.30 20.48 21.45
C TYR A 419 16.24 19.30 21.13
N PHE A 420 16.08 18.69 19.97
CA PHE A 420 16.86 17.50 19.58
C PHE A 420 17.54 17.74 18.24
N VAL A 421 18.86 17.65 18.19
CA VAL A 421 19.62 17.73 16.94
C VAL A 421 20.07 16.33 16.57
N GLY A 422 19.69 15.84 15.40
CA GLY A 422 20.10 14.51 14.96
C GLY A 422 20.21 14.37 13.46
N MET A 423 20.45 13.14 13.02
CA MET A 423 20.74 12.84 11.62
C MET A 423 19.96 11.64 11.08
N LEU A 424 19.78 11.64 9.76
CA LEU A 424 19.34 10.51 8.96
C LEU A 424 20.47 10.10 8.02
N ILE A 425 20.88 8.83 8.09
CA ILE A 425 21.94 8.25 7.27
C ILE A 425 21.30 7.63 6.03
N ASP A 426 21.91 7.86 4.88
CA ASP A 426 21.40 7.47 3.55
C ASP A 426 19.89 7.75 3.34
N PRO A 427 19.42 9.00 3.55
CA PRO A 427 18.00 9.32 3.47
C PRO A 427 17.39 9.13 2.07
N ASN A 428 18.23 8.93 1.05
CA ASN A 428 17.82 8.68 -0.33
C ASN A 428 17.79 7.19 -0.69
N ASN A 429 18.12 6.30 0.25
CA ASN A 429 18.19 4.84 0.06
C ASN A 429 19.09 4.48 -1.13
N ALA A 430 20.22 5.18 -1.26
CA ALA A 430 21.17 5.02 -2.36
C ALA A 430 22.09 3.81 -2.18
N VAL A 431 22.23 3.33 -0.95
CA VAL A 431 22.96 2.12 -0.57
C VAL A 431 21.95 1.06 -0.18
N ASP A 432 22.05 -0.12 -0.77
CA ASP A 432 21.23 -1.26 -0.33
C ASP A 432 21.82 -1.83 0.95
N GLU A 433 21.11 -1.70 2.06
CA GLU A 433 21.58 -2.10 3.38
C GLU A 433 21.00 -3.46 3.82
N SER A 434 21.68 -4.18 4.72
CA SER A 434 21.10 -5.38 5.35
C SER A 434 20.09 -5.03 6.45
N ASN A 435 20.12 -3.80 6.94
CA ASN A 435 19.17 -3.28 7.89
C ASN A 435 18.90 -1.80 7.56
N GLU A 436 17.68 -1.49 7.13
CA GLU A 436 17.27 -0.12 6.76
C GLU A 436 16.65 0.64 7.95
N THR A 437 16.71 0.07 9.15
CA THR A 437 16.00 0.61 10.33
C THR A 437 16.92 1.17 11.40
N ASN A 438 18.24 1.04 11.23
CA ASN A 438 19.27 1.53 12.14
C ASN A 438 20.11 2.68 11.55
N ASN A 439 19.71 3.20 10.40
CA ASN A 439 20.21 4.44 9.80
C ASN A 439 19.35 5.67 10.21
N SER A 440 18.39 5.49 11.15
CA SER A 440 17.56 6.53 11.77
C SER A 440 17.19 6.23 13.22
N ASN A 441 16.69 7.24 13.95
CA ASN A 441 16.56 7.18 15.42
C ASN A 441 15.39 6.34 15.94
N THR A 442 14.78 5.58 15.04
CA THR A 442 13.85 4.50 15.35
C THR A 442 14.57 3.19 15.74
N GLY A 443 15.91 3.16 15.66
CA GLY A 443 16.80 2.05 16.04
C GLY A 443 17.54 2.23 17.38
N PHE A 444 18.86 2.41 17.34
CA PHE A 444 19.77 2.28 18.50
C PHE A 444 19.94 3.54 19.39
N LEU A 445 19.14 4.61 19.19
CA LEU A 445 19.12 5.83 20.03
C LEU A 445 20.49 6.55 20.20
N LEU A 446 21.32 6.61 19.16
CA LEU A 446 22.66 7.25 19.19
C LEU A 446 22.88 8.23 18.01
N ASP A 447 21.81 8.68 17.40
CA ASP A 447 21.78 9.49 16.19
C ASP A 447 21.18 10.88 16.40
N TYR A 448 20.91 11.24 17.66
CA TYR A 448 20.60 12.60 18.07
C TYR A 448 21.24 12.93 19.41
N ASP A 449 21.28 14.22 19.70
CA ASP A 449 21.67 14.82 20.97
C ASP A 449 20.58 15.77 21.47
N ASP A 450 20.38 15.85 22.79
CA ASP A 450 19.44 16.77 23.42
C ASP A 450 20.12 18.10 23.75
N VAL A 451 19.61 19.20 23.21
CA VAL A 451 20.29 20.50 23.20
C VAL A 451 19.41 21.55 23.84
N ILE A 452 19.95 22.32 24.78
CA ILE A 452 19.26 23.50 25.32
C ILE A 452 19.37 24.67 24.33
N ILE A 453 18.23 25.19 23.87
CA ILE A 453 18.13 26.37 22.98
C ILE A 453 17.49 27.56 23.70
N ASN A 454 18.17 28.71 23.61
CA ASN A 454 17.72 30.00 24.16
C ASN A 454 17.48 31.05 23.07
N ASN A 455 16.87 32.17 23.44
CA ASN A 455 16.66 33.36 22.60
C ASN A 455 15.84 33.08 21.35
N THR A 456 14.82 32.22 21.43
CA THR A 456 13.98 31.86 20.29
C THR A 456 13.01 32.97 19.86
N SER A 457 12.78 33.96 20.72
CA SER A 457 11.85 35.07 20.53
C SER A 457 12.45 36.38 21.09
N GLN A 458 12.15 37.51 20.44
CA GLN A 458 12.45 38.85 20.98
C GLN A 458 11.40 39.33 22.01
N LEU A 459 10.35 38.54 22.23
CA LEU A 459 9.34 38.73 23.26
C LEU A 459 9.44 37.59 24.28
N GLY A 460 9.26 37.92 25.56
CA GLY A 460 9.25 36.98 26.68
C GLY A 460 8.06 36.05 26.65
N GLN A 461 8.13 35.03 27.48
CA GLN A 461 7.12 34.01 27.65
C GLN A 461 6.36 34.26 28.96
N ARG A 462 5.97 33.19 29.67
CA ARG A 462 5.42 33.29 31.02
C ARG A 462 6.44 32.67 31.96
N GLY A 463 7.14 33.48 32.74
CA GLY A 463 8.23 33.06 33.62
C GLY A 463 9.45 33.95 33.42
N SER A 464 10.47 33.79 34.26
CA SER A 464 11.76 34.45 34.10
C SER A 464 12.44 34.03 32.81
N ASP A 465 12.85 35.01 32.01
CA ASP A 465 13.52 34.84 30.72
C ASP A 465 14.91 35.54 30.73
N ASP A 466 15.89 34.95 30.01
CA ASP A 466 17.23 35.54 29.82
C ASP A 466 17.35 36.09 28.38
N PHE A 467 17.37 37.41 28.20
CA PHE A 467 17.52 38.07 26.91
C PHE A 467 18.96 38.52 26.64
N LEU A 468 19.51 38.08 25.51
CA LEU A 468 20.82 38.50 25.02
C LEU A 468 20.70 39.21 23.67
N GLY A 469 21.06 40.49 23.65
CA GLY A 469 21.07 41.34 22.46
C GLY A 469 22.25 41.08 21.54
N THR A 470 22.50 42.02 20.64
CA THR A 470 23.52 41.96 19.59
C THR A 470 24.31 43.26 19.53
N ASP A 471 25.20 43.43 18.54
CA ASP A 471 25.87 44.72 18.27
C ASP A 471 24.98 45.67 17.41
N ALA A 472 23.70 45.35 17.22
CA ALA A 472 22.73 46.15 16.47
C ALA A 472 21.54 46.52 17.36
N ALA A 473 20.81 47.58 16.99
CA ALA A 473 19.61 48.02 17.72
C ALA A 473 18.59 46.89 17.89
N ASP A 474 18.30 46.56 19.15
CA ASP A 474 17.43 45.48 19.57
C ASP A 474 16.12 46.00 20.20
N PHE A 475 15.09 45.14 20.16
CA PHE A 475 13.82 45.36 20.84
C PHE A 475 13.50 44.14 21.68
N PHE A 476 13.43 44.29 23.00
CA PHE A 476 13.07 43.21 23.93
C PHE A 476 11.88 43.57 24.82
N GLN A 477 11.09 42.55 25.15
CA GLN A 477 9.96 42.68 26.06
C GLN A 477 9.74 41.40 26.89
N GLY A 478 10.16 41.36 28.15
CA GLY A 478 10.11 40.17 29.03
C GLY A 478 8.72 39.73 29.52
N LEU A 479 7.71 40.61 29.45
CA LEU A 479 6.30 40.34 29.77
C LEU A 479 5.99 40.01 31.24
N ARG A 480 6.30 38.80 31.71
CA ARG A 480 5.95 38.31 33.07
C ARG A 480 7.03 37.36 33.54
N GLY A 481 7.67 37.66 34.64
CA GLY A 481 8.84 36.94 35.13
C GLY A 481 9.74 37.94 35.82
N ASP A 482 10.73 37.43 36.54
CA ASP A 482 11.89 38.23 36.94
C ASP A 482 12.93 37.99 35.83
N ASP A 483 13.07 38.94 34.90
CA ASP A 483 13.76 38.75 33.62
C ASP A 483 15.17 39.39 33.64
N ASP A 484 16.17 38.68 33.10
CA ASP A 484 17.55 39.19 32.94
C ASP A 484 17.76 39.64 31.47
N ILE A 485 17.88 40.94 31.23
CA ILE A 485 17.95 41.53 29.87
C ILE A 485 19.28 42.26 29.66
N LEU A 486 20.02 41.87 28.62
CA LEU A 486 21.29 42.48 28.21
C LEU A 486 21.22 42.94 26.74
N GLY A 487 21.24 44.25 26.46
CA GLY A 487 21.15 44.79 25.08
C GLY A 487 22.44 44.72 24.27
N PHE A 488 23.61 44.74 24.93
CA PHE A 488 24.94 44.81 24.31
C PHE A 488 25.22 46.10 23.53
N GLY A 489 25.05 46.14 22.21
CA GLY A 489 25.47 47.29 21.40
C GLY A 489 24.40 47.71 20.41
N GLY A 490 24.18 49.01 20.27
CA GLY A 490 23.08 49.52 19.45
C GLY A 490 22.28 50.54 20.24
N ASP A 491 21.30 51.18 19.59
CA ASP A 491 20.34 52.02 20.31
C ASP A 491 19.12 51.13 20.60
N ASP A 492 19.03 50.59 21.81
CA ASP A 492 18.10 49.51 22.15
C ASP A 492 16.79 50.01 22.78
N GLU A 493 15.72 49.23 22.63
CA GLU A 493 14.47 49.39 23.37
C GLU A 493 14.18 48.14 24.20
N LEU A 494 14.50 48.21 25.49
CA LEU A 494 14.46 47.08 26.43
C LEU A 494 13.34 47.27 27.45
N ARG A 495 12.49 46.26 27.60
CA ARG A 495 11.34 46.28 28.51
C ARG A 495 11.35 45.03 29.38
N GLY A 496 11.50 45.17 30.70
CA GLY A 496 11.41 44.08 31.68
C GLY A 496 10.01 43.46 31.67
N GLY A 497 9.03 44.13 32.25
CA GLY A 497 7.63 43.78 32.07
C GLY A 497 6.86 43.64 33.37
N ARG A 498 6.82 42.45 33.96
CA ARG A 498 6.12 42.23 35.22
C ARG A 498 6.88 41.22 36.07
N GLY A 499 7.41 41.68 37.19
CA GLY A 499 8.30 40.95 38.08
C GLY A 499 9.51 41.84 38.34
N ASP A 500 10.46 41.34 39.12
CA ASP A 500 11.62 42.13 39.54
C ASP A 500 12.75 41.90 38.52
N ASP A 501 12.89 42.80 37.55
CA ASP A 501 13.70 42.61 36.36
C ASP A 501 15.11 43.23 36.50
N PHE A 502 16.11 42.62 35.85
CA PHE A 502 17.46 43.16 35.73
C PHE A 502 17.76 43.54 34.28
N VAL A 503 17.88 44.83 33.99
CA VAL A 503 18.00 45.32 32.60
C VAL A 503 19.26 46.17 32.41
N ILE A 504 20.11 45.77 31.46
CA ILE A 504 21.28 46.51 31.00
C ILE A 504 21.10 46.93 29.54
N GLY A 505 21.13 48.24 29.27
CA GLY A 505 21.13 48.82 27.93
C GLY A 505 22.36 48.38 27.15
N GLY A 506 23.54 48.88 27.52
CA GLY A 506 24.80 48.51 26.90
C GLY A 506 25.49 49.73 26.29
N THR A 507 26.07 49.60 25.10
CA THR A 507 26.66 50.73 24.38
C THR A 507 25.68 51.28 23.34
N GLY A 508 25.41 52.57 23.38
CA GLY A 508 24.49 53.25 22.46
C GLY A 508 23.54 54.15 23.25
N SER A 509 22.50 54.70 22.64
CA SER A 509 21.49 55.49 23.37
C SER A 509 20.23 54.66 23.57
N ASP A 510 20.07 54.12 24.77
CA ASP A 510 19.09 53.07 25.05
C ASP A 510 17.82 53.60 25.73
N ILE A 511 16.71 52.89 25.51
CA ILE A 511 15.48 53.04 26.29
C ILE A 511 15.32 51.78 27.15
N VAL A 512 15.57 51.92 28.44
CA VAL A 512 15.50 50.84 29.43
C VAL A 512 14.29 51.05 30.33
N ASN A 513 13.35 50.09 30.33
CA ASN A 513 12.08 50.22 31.03
C ASN A 513 11.74 48.98 31.87
N GLY A 514 11.78 49.09 33.20
CA GLY A 514 11.44 48.00 34.13
C GLY A 514 9.95 47.60 34.06
N ASN A 515 9.07 48.60 33.98
CA ASN A 515 7.61 48.50 33.97
C ASN A 515 6.99 48.22 35.33
N ARG A 516 6.93 46.97 35.81
CA ARG A 516 6.21 46.67 37.06
C ARG A 516 6.91 45.59 37.86
N GLY A 517 7.50 46.01 38.95
CA GLY A 517 8.18 45.21 39.95
C GLY A 517 9.26 46.09 40.58
N ASP A 518 10.11 45.50 41.39
CA ASP A 518 11.24 46.21 41.98
C ASP A 518 12.45 45.99 41.05
N ASP A 519 12.63 46.86 40.06
CA ASP A 519 13.54 46.61 38.93
C ASP A 519 14.93 47.22 39.15
N LEU A 520 15.98 46.61 38.58
CA LEU A 520 17.34 47.15 38.56
C LEU A 520 17.73 47.54 37.14
N LEU A 521 17.95 48.83 36.92
CA LEU A 521 18.16 49.40 35.59
C LEU A 521 19.54 50.05 35.45
N ILE A 522 20.29 49.59 34.44
CA ILE A 522 21.60 50.12 34.04
C ILE A 522 21.51 50.52 32.55
N GLY A 523 21.88 51.74 32.21
CA GLY A 523 21.92 52.16 30.79
C GLY A 523 23.19 51.74 30.05
N VAL A 524 24.32 51.60 30.74
CA VAL A 524 25.64 51.43 30.12
C VAL A 524 26.15 49.98 30.12
N ASP A 525 27.08 49.68 29.21
CA ASP A 525 27.90 48.46 29.27
C ASP A 525 28.83 48.46 30.50
N LEU A 526 28.70 47.45 31.36
CA LEU A 526 29.49 47.28 32.59
C LEU A 526 30.97 46.93 32.31
N ASP A 527 31.28 46.29 31.17
CA ASP A 527 32.64 45.88 30.84
C ASP A 527 33.46 47.01 30.19
N ASN A 528 32.80 48.01 29.59
CA ASN A 528 33.43 49.16 28.93
C ASN A 528 32.79 50.53 29.23
N ALA A 529 32.26 50.76 30.43
CA ALA A 529 31.57 51.99 30.84
C ALA A 529 32.34 53.34 30.66
N LEU A 530 33.62 53.33 30.24
CA LEU A 530 34.45 54.51 29.97
C LEU A 530 34.85 54.72 28.50
N ASN A 531 34.54 53.80 27.58
CA ASN A 531 35.01 53.86 26.19
C ASN A 531 33.86 54.09 25.19
N VAL A 532 33.01 55.08 25.47
CA VAL A 532 32.03 55.58 24.52
C VAL A 532 32.72 56.40 23.42
N ASN A 533 32.70 55.90 22.19
CA ASN A 533 33.05 56.69 21.00
C ASN A 533 31.84 57.53 20.51
N GLY A 534 31.07 58.13 21.42
CA GLY A 534 29.84 58.86 21.07
C GLY A 534 29.09 59.46 22.26
N ASP A 535 28.12 60.32 21.98
CA ASP A 535 27.21 60.94 22.95
C ASP A 535 26.12 59.91 23.35
N GLN A 536 26.33 59.15 24.42
CA GLN A 536 25.39 58.13 24.93
C GLN A 536 24.36 58.76 25.87
N ILE A 537 23.09 58.77 25.46
CA ILE A 537 21.98 59.29 26.27
C ILE A 537 20.95 58.19 26.48
N ASP A 538 20.93 57.63 27.69
CA ASP A 538 20.02 56.54 28.03
C ASP A 538 18.79 57.08 28.76
N ILE A 539 17.62 56.53 28.45
CA ILE A 539 16.36 56.83 29.11
C ILE A 539 16.01 55.63 29.99
N LEU A 540 16.07 55.84 31.30
CA LEU A 540 15.71 54.83 32.30
C LEU A 540 14.31 55.13 32.84
N ILE A 541 13.43 54.15 32.77
CA ILE A 541 12.03 54.21 33.23
C ILE A 541 11.84 53.08 34.22
N GLY A 542 11.62 53.40 35.49
CA GLY A 542 11.37 52.39 36.53
C GLY A 542 9.98 51.78 36.35
N GLY A 543 8.96 52.64 36.41
CA GLY A 543 7.57 52.24 36.30
C GLY A 543 6.90 52.13 37.66
N PHE A 544 6.35 50.95 37.98
CA PHE A 544 5.62 50.71 39.23
C PHE A 544 6.36 49.72 40.12
N GLY A 545 6.90 50.19 41.24
CA GLY A 545 7.56 49.39 42.26
C GLY A 545 8.71 50.18 42.86
N ASP A 546 9.51 49.54 43.71
CA ASP A 546 10.69 50.16 44.32
C ASP A 546 11.90 49.95 43.39
N ASP A 547 12.12 50.86 42.43
CA ASP A 547 13.13 50.68 41.37
C ASP A 547 14.52 51.23 41.74
N ALA A 548 15.58 50.58 41.23
CA ALA A 548 16.97 50.97 41.41
C ALA A 548 17.63 51.40 40.09
N PHE A 549 17.95 52.69 39.97
CA PHE A 549 18.71 53.24 38.85
C PHE A 549 20.20 53.26 39.17
N ILE A 550 20.99 52.44 38.49
CA ILE A 550 22.43 52.30 38.77
C ILE A 550 23.23 53.19 37.84
N LEU A 551 23.86 54.23 38.41
CA LEU A 551 24.65 55.22 37.68
C LEU A 551 26.14 55.19 38.07
N GLY A 552 26.60 54.10 38.68
CA GLY A 552 28.00 53.89 39.03
C GLY A 552 28.22 52.59 39.79
N ASP A 553 29.48 52.17 39.88
CA ASP A 553 29.92 50.99 40.62
C ASP A 553 30.99 51.36 41.67
N THR A 554 31.60 50.34 42.30
CA THR A 554 32.68 50.53 43.30
C THR A 554 33.94 51.21 42.75
N THR A 555 34.08 51.29 41.43
CA THR A 555 35.27 51.79 40.73
C THR A 555 35.06 53.16 40.09
N GLN A 556 33.85 53.48 39.61
CA GLN A 556 33.58 54.69 38.84
C GLN A 556 32.11 55.10 38.78
N SER A 557 31.85 56.39 38.55
CA SER A 557 30.54 56.86 38.08
C SER A 557 30.37 56.53 36.60
N TYR A 558 29.16 56.13 36.20
CA TYR A 558 28.77 56.07 34.80
C TYR A 558 28.50 57.49 34.29
N TYR A 559 28.52 57.67 32.96
CA TYR A 559 28.31 58.97 32.31
C TYR A 559 29.28 60.09 32.74
N ASN A 560 30.50 59.73 33.17
CA ASN A 560 31.50 60.68 33.65
C ASN A 560 32.70 60.77 32.68
N SER A 561 32.41 60.98 31.41
CA SER A 561 33.43 61.24 30.40
C SER A 561 33.62 62.75 30.21
N THR A 562 34.87 63.22 30.11
CA THR A 562 35.15 64.65 29.93
C THR A 562 35.05 65.14 28.48
N SER A 563 34.58 64.29 27.56
CA SER A 563 34.68 64.52 26.10
C SER A 563 33.43 64.22 25.27
N SER A 564 32.38 63.63 25.84
CA SER A 564 31.06 63.47 25.20
C SER A 564 29.96 64.16 26.00
N THR A 565 28.77 64.28 25.42
CA THR A 565 27.55 64.70 26.13
C THR A 565 26.74 63.49 26.59
N ASP A 566 27.37 62.63 27.38
CA ASP A 566 26.76 61.42 27.92
C ASP A 566 26.05 61.70 29.25
N TYR A 567 24.82 61.21 29.41
CA TYR A 567 24.05 61.30 30.66
C TYR A 567 22.83 60.38 30.64
N ALA A 568 22.39 59.92 31.82
CA ALA A 568 21.10 59.22 31.94
C ALA A 568 19.92 60.20 32.11
N VAL A 569 18.75 59.84 31.61
CA VAL A 569 17.48 60.46 31.94
C VAL A 569 16.65 59.46 32.73
N ILE A 570 16.48 59.71 34.03
CA ILE A 570 15.53 58.96 34.85
C ILE A 570 14.17 59.63 34.65
N ALA A 571 13.29 58.98 33.90
CA ALA A 571 12.12 59.63 33.31
C ALA A 571 10.93 59.78 34.28
N ASP A 572 10.80 58.89 35.26
CA ASP A 572 9.59 58.77 36.08
C ASP A 572 9.86 58.53 37.58
N TYR A 573 10.98 59.05 38.10
CA TYR A 573 11.37 58.91 39.51
C TYR A 573 10.20 59.16 40.49
N THR A 574 9.93 58.17 41.35
CA THR A 574 8.90 58.21 42.38
C THR A 574 9.51 58.31 43.77
N ALA A 575 9.29 59.44 44.43
CA ALA A 575 9.89 59.73 45.72
C ALA A 575 9.40 58.76 46.82
N GLY A 576 10.34 58.01 47.41
CA GLY A 576 10.07 57.08 48.50
C GLY A 576 9.80 55.64 48.06
N GLU A 577 9.80 55.38 46.75
CA GLU A 577 9.82 54.04 46.14
C GLU A 577 11.22 53.84 45.52
N ASP A 578 11.61 54.72 44.59
CA ASP A 578 12.84 54.55 43.81
C ASP A 578 14.13 55.06 44.50
N VAL A 579 15.25 54.41 44.13
CA VAL A 579 16.61 54.73 44.58
C VAL A 579 17.54 54.96 43.39
N ILE A 580 18.43 55.95 43.52
CA ILE A 580 19.50 56.23 42.56
C ILE A 580 20.84 55.84 43.19
N MET A 581 21.55 54.89 42.59
CA MET A 581 22.85 54.43 43.07
C MET A 581 23.99 55.16 42.37
N LEU A 582 24.89 55.74 43.16
CA LEU A 582 26.03 56.54 42.68
C LEU A 582 27.35 56.02 43.25
N HIS A 583 28.45 56.30 42.55
CA HIS A 583 29.79 55.96 43.02
C HIS A 583 30.28 56.87 44.16
N GLY A 584 30.84 56.30 45.23
CA GLY A 584 31.63 57.05 46.22
C GLY A 584 30.80 57.66 47.35
N SER A 585 30.56 58.98 47.34
CA SER A 585 29.85 59.62 48.46
C SER A 585 29.08 60.88 48.06
N ALA A 586 28.10 61.28 48.87
CA ALA A 586 27.31 62.49 48.67
C ALA A 586 28.14 63.77 48.46
N GLY A 587 29.35 63.85 49.04
CA GLY A 587 30.23 65.00 48.88
C GLY A 587 30.84 65.15 47.47
N ASN A 588 30.75 64.11 46.64
CA ASN A 588 31.25 64.11 45.27
C ASN A 588 30.28 64.77 44.27
N TYR A 589 29.02 64.97 44.66
CA TYR A 589 27.95 65.37 43.76
C TYR A 589 27.31 66.71 44.14
N SER A 590 26.63 67.33 43.19
CA SER A 590 25.76 68.49 43.41
C SER A 590 24.47 68.36 42.59
N LEU A 591 23.37 68.90 43.14
CA LEU A 591 22.08 68.95 42.46
C LEU A 591 21.83 70.35 41.90
N GLY A 592 21.28 70.44 40.69
CA GLY A 592 21.04 71.72 40.03
C GLY A 592 20.07 71.65 38.86
N THR A 593 19.92 72.76 38.14
CA THR A 593 19.16 72.77 36.88
C THR A 593 19.99 72.08 35.79
N PRO A 594 19.44 71.11 35.04
CA PRO A 594 20.15 70.43 33.96
C PRO A 594 20.77 71.41 32.95
N SER A 595 22.03 71.19 32.56
CA SER A 595 22.74 72.00 31.55
C SER A 595 22.16 71.85 30.14
N VAL A 596 21.40 70.77 29.91
CA VAL A 596 20.82 70.37 28.62
C VAL A 596 19.39 70.88 28.37
N GLY A 597 18.81 71.65 29.30
CA GLY A 597 17.49 72.28 29.13
C GLY A 597 16.29 71.33 29.27
N LEU A 598 16.51 70.11 29.74
CA LEU A 598 15.46 69.16 30.13
C LEU A 598 14.80 69.58 31.46
N PRO A 599 13.50 69.28 31.66
CA PRO A 599 12.85 69.47 32.95
C PRO A 599 13.44 68.51 34.00
N GLY A 600 13.30 68.86 35.28
CA GLY A 600 13.77 68.02 36.39
C GLY A 600 15.00 68.56 37.12
N THR A 601 15.70 67.66 37.82
CA THR A 601 16.88 67.96 38.63
C THR A 601 18.10 67.25 38.05
N GLY A 602 19.14 68.01 37.70
CA GLY A 602 20.41 67.46 37.23
C GLY A 602 21.29 67.02 38.41
N ILE A 603 21.91 65.85 38.29
CA ILE A 603 22.96 65.33 39.17
C ILE A 603 24.29 65.60 38.50
N PHE A 604 25.18 66.32 39.18
CA PHE A 604 26.48 66.70 38.63
C PHE A 604 27.62 66.16 39.47
N GLN A 605 28.67 65.66 38.83
CA GLN A 605 29.96 65.38 39.46
C GLN A 605 30.99 66.42 38.97
N GLY A 606 31.33 67.38 39.83
CA GLY A 606 32.06 68.57 39.38
C GLY A 606 31.20 69.44 38.45
N ASN A 607 31.60 69.58 37.18
CA ASN A 607 30.82 70.30 36.16
C ASN A 607 30.10 69.35 35.18
N GLU A 608 30.34 68.04 35.29
CA GLU A 608 29.80 67.04 34.37
C GLU A 608 28.40 66.63 34.79
N LEU A 609 27.50 66.47 33.81
CA LEU A 609 26.12 66.06 34.06
C LEU A 609 26.04 64.54 34.00
N ILE A 610 25.78 63.90 35.14
CA ILE A 610 25.68 62.43 35.21
C ILE A 610 24.27 61.96 34.83
N ALA A 611 23.25 62.66 35.33
CA ALA A 611 21.87 62.32 35.03
C ALA A 611 20.92 63.49 35.20
N VAL A 612 19.77 63.40 34.53
CA VAL A 612 18.60 64.25 34.73
C VAL A 612 17.49 63.40 35.34
N VAL A 613 17.09 63.74 36.56
CA VAL A 613 15.97 63.10 37.26
C VAL A 613 14.69 63.88 36.99
N GLN A 614 13.70 63.21 36.41
CA GLN A 614 12.33 63.69 36.18
C GLN A 614 11.35 62.93 37.09
N GLY A 615 10.13 63.42 37.29
CA GLY A 615 9.18 62.85 38.26
C GLY A 615 9.06 63.69 39.54
N ASP A 616 8.94 63.06 40.71
CA ASP A 616 8.87 63.77 42.00
C ASP A 616 10.24 64.18 42.54
N THR A 617 10.78 65.27 41.97
CA THR A 617 12.11 65.76 42.35
C THR A 617 12.08 66.80 43.47
N SER A 618 10.92 67.07 44.07
CA SER A 618 10.71 68.24 44.94
C SER A 618 11.42 68.14 46.30
N GLY A 619 11.80 66.92 46.70
CA GLY A 619 12.46 66.60 47.97
C GLY A 619 13.86 65.98 47.84
N LEU A 620 14.45 65.96 46.65
CA LEU A 620 15.75 65.30 46.43
C LEU A 620 16.86 65.96 47.28
N SER A 621 17.60 65.11 47.99
CA SER A 621 18.74 65.51 48.81
C SER A 621 19.80 64.42 48.75
N LEU A 622 21.04 64.77 48.43
CA LEU A 622 22.16 63.82 48.34
C LEU A 622 22.45 63.06 49.65
N THR A 623 21.92 63.51 50.78
CA THR A 623 22.01 62.81 52.07
C THR A 623 20.68 62.17 52.50
N GLY A 624 19.67 62.17 51.62
CA GLY A 624 18.35 61.58 51.83
C GLY A 624 18.28 60.13 51.29
N ALA A 625 17.12 59.50 51.44
CA ALA A 625 16.91 58.10 51.06
C ALA A 625 16.86 57.84 49.54
N ALA A 626 16.74 58.89 48.73
CA ALA A 626 16.72 58.80 47.26
C ALA A 626 18.07 58.39 46.66
N PHE A 627 19.16 58.51 47.43
CA PHE A 627 20.51 58.24 46.94
C PHE A 627 21.21 57.22 47.81
N GLU A 628 21.67 56.15 47.17
CA GLU A 628 22.61 55.21 47.76
C GLU A 628 23.98 55.37 47.10
N TYR A 629 25.03 55.04 47.86
CA TYR A 629 26.41 55.18 47.40
C TYR A 629 27.14 53.87 47.55
N ILE A 630 27.79 53.45 46.47
CA ILE A 630 28.54 52.20 46.34
C ILE A 630 30.05 52.46 46.48
#